data_AF-A0A0N4U2J1-F1
#
_entry.id   AF-A0A0N4U2J1-F1
#
_cell.length_a   1.000
_cell.length_b   1.000
_cell.length_c   1.000
_cell.angle_alpha   90.00
_cell.angle_beta   90.00
_cell.angle_gamma   90.00
#
_symmetry.space_group_name_H-M   'P 1'
#
loop_
_entity.id
_entity.type
_entity.pdbx_description
1 polymer ?
#
loop_
_entity_poly.entity_id
_entity_poly.type
_entity_poly.pdbx_seq_one_letter_code
_entity_poly.pdbx_strand_id
1 'polypeptide(L)'
;MDRGIRNEDAALDLTKFFSLLGIDKEDITKIKDEIQNVQCSENVAQELCRILKICDSNKSYSHCLLYLPTVLKCHELGKAEISKLVNVFPVFLLHRLLDISSSAEFDEGFELVISVLSVLLSNGSETDISNFTDIIQPLYYAIVSKKIWNSVSLENACLAFIALIGENSTSKQLINLLNLIANELKMNSDQLPSVNILGCIVNIIEKLMNSSDFISCKNISKGSWSADLRIVIRRLLQTPHINFDYHLKSFLIVSLIVYIVDIEWFEDDPDFMLLLASLALVQFHSLLTDPKYANNLENLTACVRLMESFFEFGESTTVLNDDQATILSLQCHKSLIFICDYLIQSYKSPTEIYLDLESQMILTELLCCFLSYGGLEALSKKQHNDLISYLFEIARKAMLNKRFNLFGKILLNLPRFQKLPKSCLGIITDALDLHRSLSGKGTDDLPLKDA
;
A
#
# COMPACT_ATOMS: atom_id res chain seq x y z
N MET A 1 7.22 -22.13 27.11
CA MET A 1 8.41 -22.44 26.29
C MET A 1 9.28 -21.21 26.34
N ASP A 2 10.44 -21.31 26.98
CA ASP A 2 11.42 -20.24 27.14
C ASP A 2 11.73 -19.59 25.79
N ARG A 3 11.14 -18.41 25.55
CA ARG A 3 11.72 -17.47 24.60
C ARG A 3 12.87 -16.80 25.34
N GLY A 4 13.99 -17.52 25.44
CA GLY A 4 15.28 -16.92 25.77
C GLY A 4 15.63 -15.94 24.66
N ILE A 5 15.15 -14.71 24.78
CA ILE A 5 15.46 -13.62 23.87
C ILE A 5 16.97 -13.38 23.98
N ARG A 6 17.65 -13.52 22.85
CA ARG A 6 19.09 -13.29 22.72
C ARG A 6 19.40 -11.89 23.22
N ASN A 7 20.19 -11.83 24.28
CA ASN A 7 20.57 -10.62 25.01
C ASN A 7 21.58 -9.72 24.24
N GLU A 8 21.56 -9.71 22.91
CA GLU A 8 22.61 -9.07 22.09
C GLU A 8 22.09 -8.31 20.87
N ASP A 9 20.84 -7.86 20.86
CA ASP A 9 20.52 -6.66 20.06
C ASP A 9 21.18 -5.49 20.79
N ALA A 10 22.40 -5.19 20.36
CA ALA A 10 23.29 -4.18 20.88
C ALA A 10 22.52 -2.94 21.32
N ALA A 11 22.38 -2.75 22.63
CA ALA A 11 22.06 -1.44 23.16
C ALA A 11 23.12 -0.50 22.56
N LEU A 12 22.70 0.44 21.69
CA LEU A 12 23.63 1.40 21.09
C LEU A 12 24.50 1.95 22.23
N ASP A 13 25.82 1.92 22.08
CA ASP A 13 26.74 2.47 23.07
C ASP A 13 26.70 4.00 23.02
N LEU A 14 25.61 4.55 23.57
CA LEU A 14 25.29 5.97 23.58
C LEU A 14 25.97 6.69 24.75
N THR A 15 26.90 6.04 25.46
CA THR A 15 27.61 6.69 26.59
C THR A 15 28.33 7.96 26.17
N LYS A 16 28.85 8.03 24.94
CA LYS A 16 29.44 9.25 24.38
C LYS A 16 28.41 10.35 24.18
N PHE A 17 27.31 10.06 23.49
CA PHE A 17 26.20 11.00 23.27
C PHE A 17 25.65 11.58 24.59
N PHE A 18 25.51 10.75 25.62
CA PHE A 18 24.98 11.20 26.90
C PHE A 18 26.01 11.89 27.79
N SER A 19 27.30 11.55 27.71
CA SER A 19 28.34 12.35 28.38
C SER A 19 28.30 13.82 27.95
N LEU A 20 27.91 14.08 26.69
CA LEU A 20 27.76 15.42 26.12
C LEU A 20 26.45 16.11 26.52
N LEU A 21 25.38 15.34 26.78
CA LEU A 21 24.18 15.84 27.46
C LEU A 21 24.42 16.08 28.98
N GLY A 22 25.66 15.88 29.46
CA GLY A 22 26.10 16.11 30.83
C GLY A 22 25.65 15.03 31.80
N ILE A 23 25.48 13.79 31.34
CA ILE A 23 24.87 12.68 32.09
C ILE A 23 25.92 11.88 32.88
N ASP A 24 25.62 11.58 34.14
CA ASP A 24 26.46 10.76 35.03
C ASP A 24 26.18 9.26 34.85
N LYS A 25 27.19 8.41 35.02
CA LYS A 25 27.09 6.95 34.87
C LYS A 25 26.23 6.28 35.94
N GLU A 26 26.16 6.83 37.15
CA GLU A 26 25.37 6.23 38.24
C GLU A 26 23.86 6.28 37.96
N ASP A 27 23.38 7.38 37.36
CA ASP A 27 21.99 7.53 36.93
C ASP A 27 21.60 6.49 35.86
N ILE A 28 22.54 6.13 34.97
CA ILE A 28 22.36 5.10 33.93
C ILE A 28 22.04 3.74 34.57
N THR A 29 22.79 3.34 35.61
CA THR A 29 22.61 2.03 36.26
C THR A 29 21.27 1.92 36.98
N LYS A 30 20.85 2.95 37.72
CA LYS A 30 19.60 2.92 38.49
C LYS A 30 18.37 2.82 37.59
N ILE A 31 18.34 3.60 36.50
CA ILE A 31 17.23 3.56 35.54
C ILE A 31 17.22 2.25 34.76
N LYS A 32 18.40 1.72 34.40
CA LYS A 32 18.51 0.40 33.77
C LYS A 32 17.87 -0.69 34.63
N ASP A 33 18.16 -0.70 35.93
CA ASP A 33 17.58 -1.68 36.85
C ASP A 33 16.05 -1.50 36.96
N GLU A 34 15.56 -0.27 37.05
CA GLU A 34 14.11 0.00 37.03
C GLU A 34 13.44 -0.47 35.73
N ILE A 35 14.07 -0.25 34.57
CA ILE A 35 13.51 -0.66 33.28
C ILE A 35 13.59 -2.18 33.07
N GLN A 36 14.65 -2.84 33.54
CA GLN A 36 14.70 -4.30 33.57
C GLN A 36 13.57 -4.89 34.43
N ASN A 37 13.20 -4.25 35.53
CA ASN A 37 12.04 -4.65 36.31
C ASN A 37 10.72 -4.45 35.54
N VAL A 38 10.62 -3.43 34.70
CA VAL A 38 9.43 -3.22 33.83
C VAL A 38 9.26 -4.33 32.80
N GLN A 39 10.35 -4.88 32.25
CA GLN A 39 10.27 -5.97 31.27
C GLN A 39 9.55 -7.21 31.82
N CYS A 40 9.58 -7.42 33.13
CA CYS A 40 8.93 -8.52 33.84
C CYS A 40 7.54 -8.16 34.41
N SER A 41 7.06 -6.92 34.21
CA SER A 41 5.77 -6.46 34.76
C SER A 41 4.60 -6.93 33.92
N GLU A 42 3.48 -7.31 34.57
CA GLU A 42 2.21 -7.59 33.88
C GLU A 42 1.58 -6.32 33.27
N ASN A 43 1.95 -5.13 33.76
CA ASN A 43 1.38 -3.85 33.33
C ASN A 43 2.49 -2.87 32.94
N VAL A 44 3.14 -3.20 31.82
CA VAL A 44 4.30 -2.49 31.28
C VAL A 44 4.00 -1.02 31.03
N ALA A 45 2.85 -0.69 30.43
CA ALA A 45 2.48 0.69 30.14
C ALA A 45 2.32 1.53 31.41
N GLN A 46 1.74 0.99 32.48
CA GLN A 46 1.61 1.73 33.75
C GLN A 46 2.98 1.98 34.39
N GLU A 47 3.88 1.00 34.35
CA GLU A 47 5.24 1.16 34.88
C GLU A 47 6.08 2.13 34.04
N LEU A 48 6.01 2.07 32.70
CA LEU A 48 6.65 3.05 31.83
C LEU A 48 6.11 4.46 32.09
N CYS A 49 4.79 4.61 32.23
CA CYS A 49 4.19 5.88 32.62
C CYS A 49 4.70 6.38 33.97
N ARG A 50 4.85 5.47 34.96
CA ARG A 50 5.38 5.82 36.28
C ARG A 50 6.81 6.33 36.17
N ILE A 51 7.66 5.63 35.42
CA ILE A 51 9.05 6.01 35.19
C ILE A 51 9.13 7.37 34.48
N LEU A 52 8.37 7.57 33.39
CA LEU A 52 8.35 8.84 32.66
C LEU A 52 7.85 10.00 33.54
N LYS A 53 6.88 9.77 34.43
CA LYS A 53 6.40 10.80 35.37
C LYS A 53 7.41 11.15 36.46
N ILE A 54 8.27 10.22 36.86
CA ILE A 54 9.31 10.44 37.88
C ILE A 54 10.53 11.15 37.27
N CYS A 55 10.69 11.11 35.94
CA CYS A 55 11.72 11.87 35.25
C CYS A 55 11.52 13.37 35.45
N ASP A 56 12.36 13.96 36.29
CA ASP A 56 12.33 15.38 36.67
C ASP A 56 13.35 16.23 35.89
N SER A 57 14.22 15.58 35.12
CA SER A 57 15.29 16.22 34.36
C SER A 57 15.38 15.71 32.94
N ASN A 58 15.88 16.53 32.02
CA ASN A 58 16.20 16.12 30.64
C ASN A 58 17.13 14.90 30.61
N LYS A 59 17.99 14.75 31.63
CA LYS A 59 18.87 13.59 31.79
C LYS A 59 18.02 12.35 32.03
N SER A 60 17.15 12.35 33.04
CA SER A 60 16.28 11.20 33.39
C SER A 60 15.43 10.74 32.20
N TYR A 61 14.85 11.67 31.43
CA TYR A 61 14.09 11.34 30.23
C TYR A 61 14.94 10.71 29.13
N SER A 62 16.12 11.27 28.87
CA SER A 62 17.04 10.75 27.85
C SER A 62 17.40 9.29 28.10
N HIS A 63 17.58 8.90 29.37
CA HIS A 63 17.79 7.50 29.75
C HIS A 63 16.57 6.62 29.50
N CYS A 64 15.38 7.12 29.80
CA CYS A 64 14.16 6.35 29.55
C CYS A 64 13.98 6.10 28.06
N LEU A 65 14.26 7.11 27.22
CA LEU A 65 14.20 6.97 25.77
C LEU A 65 15.10 5.85 25.26
N LEU A 66 16.28 5.61 25.86
CA LEU A 66 17.21 4.57 25.41
C LEU A 66 16.61 3.17 25.36
N TYR A 67 15.92 2.81 26.43
CA TYR A 67 15.39 1.46 26.59
C TYR A 67 13.96 1.35 26.09
N LEU A 68 13.30 2.49 25.87
CA LEU A 68 11.91 2.52 25.50
C LEU A 68 11.64 1.77 24.18
N PRO A 69 12.37 1.97 23.06
CA PRO A 69 12.14 1.19 21.86
C PRO A 69 12.21 -0.32 22.09
N THR A 70 13.18 -0.79 22.88
CA THR A 70 13.34 -2.21 23.19
C THR A 70 12.15 -2.74 23.98
N VAL A 71 11.75 -2.03 25.04
CA VAL A 71 10.59 -2.44 25.86
C VAL A 71 9.30 -2.40 25.03
N LEU A 72 9.09 -1.35 24.24
CA LEU A 72 7.91 -1.20 23.40
C LEU A 72 7.85 -2.22 22.26
N LYS A 73 9.00 -2.65 21.70
CA LYS A 73 9.04 -3.72 20.70
C LYS A 73 8.78 -5.10 21.31
N CYS A 74 9.19 -5.33 22.56
CA CYS A 74 8.96 -6.60 23.25
C CYS A 74 7.51 -6.78 23.71
N HIS A 75 6.78 -5.69 23.92
CA HIS A 75 5.42 -5.70 24.44
C HIS A 75 4.46 -5.12 23.41
N GLU A 76 3.59 -5.95 22.84
CA GLU A 76 2.52 -5.54 21.91
C GLU A 76 1.45 -4.73 22.67
N LEU A 77 1.78 -3.47 23.00
CA LEU A 77 0.90 -2.59 23.76
C LEU A 77 -0.38 -2.29 22.96
N GLY A 78 -1.53 -2.46 23.61
CA GLY A 78 -2.81 -2.11 23.03
C GLY A 78 -3.01 -0.60 22.90
N LYS A 79 -3.99 -0.18 22.10
CA LYS A 79 -4.29 1.25 21.87
C LYS A 79 -4.43 2.06 23.16
N ALA A 80 -5.17 1.53 24.15
CA ALA A 80 -5.39 2.23 25.42
C ALA A 80 -4.10 2.39 26.26
N GLU A 81 -3.15 1.48 26.11
CA GLU A 81 -1.85 1.54 26.78
C GLU A 81 -0.93 2.56 26.11
N ILE A 82 -0.93 2.58 24.79
CA ILE A 82 -0.21 3.58 23.99
C ILE A 82 -0.75 4.99 24.28
N SER A 83 -2.07 5.19 24.33
CA SER A 83 -2.64 6.51 24.64
C SER A 83 -2.20 7.00 26.03
N LYS A 84 -2.13 6.13 27.04
CA LYS A 84 -1.60 6.51 28.37
C LYS A 84 -0.14 6.96 28.28
N LEU A 85 0.66 6.24 27.51
CA LEU A 85 2.08 6.51 27.32
C LEU A 85 2.32 7.82 26.57
N VAL A 86 1.57 8.06 25.50
CA VAL A 86 1.64 9.29 24.69
C VAL A 86 1.30 10.52 25.54
N ASN A 87 0.28 10.44 26.40
CA ASN A 87 -0.14 11.56 27.27
C ASN A 87 0.90 12.00 28.31
N VAL A 88 1.90 11.15 28.61
CA VAL A 88 2.99 11.47 29.53
C VAL A 88 4.31 11.66 28.80
N PHE A 89 4.31 11.58 27.47
CA PHE A 89 5.50 11.54 26.67
C PHE A 89 6.14 12.94 26.53
N PRO A 90 7.45 13.11 26.76
CA PRO A 90 8.11 14.41 26.67
C PRO A 90 8.37 14.84 25.22
N VAL A 91 7.33 15.26 24.49
CA VAL A 91 7.43 15.62 23.05
C VAL A 91 8.49 16.71 22.79
N PHE A 92 8.64 17.68 23.70
CA PHE A 92 9.67 18.73 23.61
C PHE A 92 11.10 18.17 23.54
N LEU A 93 11.36 17.00 24.13
CA LEU A 93 12.67 16.36 24.09
C LEU A 93 12.94 15.77 22.70
N LEU A 94 11.92 15.21 22.03
CA LEU A 94 12.04 14.75 20.66
C LEU A 94 12.36 15.92 19.72
N HIS A 95 11.66 17.04 19.87
CA HIS A 95 11.93 18.25 19.11
C HIS A 95 13.39 18.69 19.27
N ARG A 96 13.87 18.73 20.52
CA ARG A 96 15.26 19.09 20.82
C ARG A 96 16.28 18.13 20.20
N LEU A 97 16.00 16.82 20.18
CA LEU A 97 16.87 15.82 19.57
C LEU A 97 16.92 15.95 18.04
N LEU A 98 15.79 16.29 17.41
CA LEU A 98 15.69 16.52 15.96
C LEU A 98 16.39 17.82 15.53
N ASP A 99 16.46 18.83 16.40
CA ASP A 99 17.12 20.11 16.11
C ASP A 99 18.66 20.07 16.18
N ILE A 100 19.26 18.96 16.64
CA ILE A 100 20.72 18.81 16.76
C ILE A 100 21.35 18.70 15.38
N SER A 101 21.60 19.82 14.71
CA SER A 101 22.05 19.86 13.31
C SER A 101 23.52 19.48 13.06
N SER A 102 24.32 19.23 14.10
CA SER A 102 25.77 19.02 13.97
C SER A 102 26.26 17.73 14.62
N SER A 103 27.05 16.95 13.85
CA SER A 103 27.92 15.83 14.27
C SER A 103 27.29 14.42 14.30
N ALA A 104 28.14 13.41 14.50
CA ALA A 104 27.76 11.99 14.68
C ALA A 104 26.69 11.79 15.78
N GLU A 105 26.56 12.76 16.69
CA GLU A 105 25.54 12.82 17.74
C GLU A 105 24.13 12.95 17.17
N PHE A 106 23.96 13.62 16.02
CA PHE A 106 22.67 13.72 15.34
C PHE A 106 22.17 12.34 14.93
N ASP A 107 23.05 11.50 14.37
CA ASP A 107 22.65 10.19 13.89
C ASP A 107 22.09 9.35 15.04
N GLU A 108 22.82 9.25 16.15
CA GLU A 108 22.40 8.50 17.33
C GLU A 108 21.09 9.00 17.95
N GLY A 109 20.96 10.33 18.13
CA GLY A 109 19.74 10.94 18.65
C GLY A 109 18.55 10.77 17.72
N PHE A 110 18.76 10.93 16.41
CA PHE A 110 17.74 10.74 15.38
C PHE A 110 17.26 9.30 15.31
N GLU A 111 18.17 8.32 15.35
CA GLU A 111 17.85 6.88 15.38
C GLU A 111 16.96 6.52 16.57
N LEU A 112 17.24 7.12 17.72
CA LEU A 112 16.43 6.94 18.92
C LEU A 112 15.03 7.51 18.73
N VAL A 113 14.92 8.73 18.22
CA VAL A 113 13.64 9.41 17.98
C VAL A 113 12.76 8.60 17.03
N ILE A 114 13.29 8.21 15.86
CA ILE A 114 12.49 7.45 14.88
C ILE A 114 12.11 6.05 15.40
N SER A 115 12.98 5.42 16.18
CA SER A 115 12.69 4.12 16.80
C SER A 115 11.55 4.22 17.81
N VAL A 116 11.51 5.28 18.62
CA VAL A 116 10.40 5.51 19.55
C VAL A 116 9.12 5.86 18.80
N LEU A 117 9.20 6.82 17.87
CA LEU A 117 8.03 7.30 17.12
C LEU A 117 7.40 6.19 16.29
N SER A 118 8.20 5.36 15.62
CA SER A 118 7.68 4.25 14.81
C SER A 118 6.78 3.32 15.62
N VAL A 119 7.10 3.06 16.89
CA VAL A 119 6.31 2.16 17.76
C VAL A 119 5.12 2.87 18.41
N LEU A 120 5.30 4.11 18.87
CA LEU A 120 4.21 4.88 19.48
C LEU A 120 3.10 5.19 18.48
N LEU A 121 3.49 5.57 17.26
CA LEU A 121 2.54 6.04 16.25
C LEU A 121 1.88 4.91 15.49
N SER A 122 2.52 3.74 15.34
CA SER A 122 1.91 2.58 14.67
C SER A 122 0.67 2.06 15.40
N ASN A 123 0.59 2.28 16.71
CA ASN A 123 -0.49 1.78 17.57
C ASN A 123 -1.35 2.91 18.19
N GLY A 124 -1.02 4.17 17.90
CA GLY A 124 -1.72 5.33 18.43
C GLY A 124 -3.08 5.57 17.78
N SER A 125 -3.97 6.24 18.50
CA SER A 125 -5.19 6.83 17.92
C SER A 125 -4.86 8.15 17.20
N GLU A 126 -5.78 8.65 16.37
CA GLU A 126 -5.62 9.97 15.72
C GLU A 126 -5.40 11.09 16.76
N THR A 127 -6.08 11.02 17.90
CA THR A 127 -5.88 11.97 19.00
C THR A 127 -4.47 11.86 19.60
N ASP A 128 -3.91 10.66 19.68
CA ASP A 128 -2.53 10.47 20.17
C ASP A 128 -1.51 11.06 19.19
N ILE A 129 -1.71 10.83 17.90
CA ILE A 129 -0.86 11.37 16.82
C ILE A 129 -0.84 12.90 16.85
N SER A 130 -1.98 13.52 17.17
CA SER A 130 -2.10 14.99 17.21
C SER A 130 -1.14 15.66 18.21
N ASN A 131 -0.75 14.95 19.29
CA ASN A 131 0.22 15.43 20.29
C ASN A 131 1.64 15.59 19.73
N PHE A 132 1.92 15.03 18.55
CA PHE A 132 3.22 15.07 17.89
C PHE A 132 3.21 15.95 16.63
N THR A 133 2.20 16.79 16.43
CA THR A 133 2.11 17.65 15.24
C THR A 133 3.28 18.64 15.13
N ASP A 134 3.77 19.15 16.26
CA ASP A 134 4.89 20.09 16.32
C ASP A 134 6.23 19.49 15.83
N ILE A 135 6.37 18.17 15.81
CA ILE A 135 7.61 17.51 15.36
C ILE A 135 7.60 17.14 13.87
N ILE A 136 6.50 17.34 13.14
CA ILE A 136 6.38 16.96 11.72
C ILE A 136 7.48 17.61 10.88
N GLN A 137 7.66 18.94 11.01
CA GLN A 137 8.64 19.68 10.21
C GLN A 137 10.08 19.36 10.63
N PRO A 138 10.44 19.39 11.93
CA PRO A 138 11.75 18.92 12.38
C PRO A 138 12.08 17.51 11.89
N LEU A 139 11.14 16.57 11.99
CA LEU A 139 11.33 15.18 11.55
C LEU A 139 11.55 15.12 10.03
N TYR A 140 10.74 15.84 9.25
CA TYR A 140 10.92 15.93 7.80
C TYR A 140 12.32 16.42 7.44
N TYR A 141 12.75 17.54 8.02
CA TYR A 141 14.07 18.11 7.75
C TYR A 141 15.20 17.16 8.16
N ALA A 142 15.06 16.48 9.30
CA ALA A 142 16.01 15.47 9.75
C ALA A 142 16.10 14.29 8.76
N ILE A 143 14.96 13.79 8.28
CA ILE A 143 14.91 12.71 7.28
C ILE A 143 15.63 13.13 5.99
N VAL A 144 15.27 14.27 5.41
CA VAL A 144 15.84 14.67 4.10
C VAL A 144 17.30 15.16 4.19
N SER A 145 17.79 15.51 5.38
CA SER A 145 19.17 15.95 5.58
C SER A 145 20.14 14.82 5.91
N LYS A 146 19.64 13.66 6.39
CA LYS A 146 20.46 12.47 6.64
C LYS A 146 21.05 11.94 5.33
N LYS A 147 22.37 11.79 5.30
CA LYS A 147 23.12 11.43 4.09
C LYS A 147 23.25 9.92 3.84
N ILE A 148 23.23 9.13 4.91
CA ILE A 148 23.46 7.69 4.85
C ILE A 148 22.32 7.01 5.61
N TRP A 149 21.66 6.08 4.95
CA TRP A 149 20.58 5.30 5.53
C TRP A 149 20.97 3.84 5.62
N ASN A 150 20.65 3.21 6.75
CA ASN A 150 20.44 1.77 6.78
C ASN A 150 18.94 1.49 6.60
N SER A 151 18.60 0.26 6.20
CA SER A 151 17.24 -0.15 5.85
C SER A 151 16.24 0.03 6.99
N VAL A 152 16.62 -0.36 8.21
CA VAL A 152 15.76 -0.31 9.41
C VAL A 152 15.46 1.13 9.81
N SER A 153 16.47 1.99 9.80
CA SER A 153 16.33 3.41 10.13
C SER A 153 15.43 4.12 9.12
N LEU A 154 15.62 3.86 7.83
CA LEU A 154 14.80 4.46 6.77
C LEU A 154 13.34 4.03 6.92
N GLU A 155 13.08 2.76 7.18
CA GLU A 155 11.75 2.24 7.46
C GLU A 155 11.09 2.93 8.65
N ASN A 156 11.77 2.97 9.81
CA ASN A 156 11.22 3.58 11.02
C ASN A 156 10.94 5.08 10.81
N ALA A 157 11.84 5.79 10.12
CA ALA A 157 11.65 7.19 9.76
C ALA A 157 10.42 7.39 8.87
N CYS A 158 10.25 6.55 7.84
CA CYS A 158 9.11 6.64 6.92
C CYS A 158 7.80 6.32 7.64
N LEU A 159 7.74 5.25 8.43
CA LEU A 159 6.57 4.86 9.20
C LEU A 159 6.16 5.98 10.17
N ALA A 160 7.13 6.52 10.93
CA ALA A 160 6.89 7.62 11.84
C ALA A 160 6.36 8.85 11.09
N PHE A 161 7.02 9.25 10.00
CA PHE A 161 6.63 10.44 9.25
C PHE A 161 5.24 10.30 8.62
N ILE A 162 4.95 9.17 7.97
CA ILE A 162 3.65 8.88 7.34
C ILE A 162 2.51 8.89 8.37
N ALA A 163 2.76 8.35 9.56
CA ALA A 163 1.79 8.37 10.64
C ALA A 163 1.50 9.81 11.12
N LEU A 164 2.53 10.65 11.25
CA LEU A 164 2.37 12.03 11.73
C LEU A 164 1.69 12.97 10.74
N ILE A 165 2.00 12.88 9.45
CA ILE A 165 1.47 13.82 8.46
C ILE A 165 -0.05 13.70 8.29
N GLY A 166 -0.63 12.52 8.59
CA GLY A 166 -2.06 12.27 8.36
C GLY A 166 -2.46 12.67 6.94
N GLU A 167 -3.58 13.37 6.79
CA GLU A 167 -4.05 13.91 5.50
C GLU A 167 -3.43 15.28 5.14
N ASN A 168 -2.64 15.89 6.03
CA ASN A 168 -2.18 17.27 5.91
C ASN A 168 -0.85 17.43 5.16
N SER A 169 -0.41 16.42 4.40
CA SER A 169 0.87 16.46 3.70
C SER A 169 0.84 17.31 2.43
N THR A 170 1.92 18.06 2.18
CA THR A 170 2.13 18.72 0.89
C THR A 170 2.67 17.73 -0.14
N SER A 171 2.22 17.82 -1.40
CA SER A 171 2.74 16.98 -2.50
C SER A 171 4.26 17.02 -2.59
N LYS A 172 4.87 18.20 -2.39
CA LYS A 172 6.32 18.42 -2.43
C LYS A 172 7.06 17.59 -1.38
N GLN A 173 6.54 17.52 -0.14
CA GLN A 173 7.17 16.71 0.90
C GLN A 173 7.09 15.22 0.57
N LEU A 174 5.93 14.74 0.09
CA LEU A 174 5.73 13.35 -0.32
C LEU A 174 6.66 12.96 -1.48
N ILE A 175 6.76 13.80 -2.51
CA ILE A 175 7.64 13.58 -3.66
C ILE A 175 9.11 13.54 -3.21
N ASN A 176 9.55 14.45 -2.35
CA ASN A 176 10.91 14.44 -1.83
C ASN A 176 11.21 13.16 -1.04
N LEU A 177 10.24 12.69 -0.24
CA LEU A 177 10.37 11.44 0.49
C LEU A 177 10.41 10.22 -0.45
N LEU A 178 9.56 10.19 -1.49
CA LEU A 178 9.61 9.14 -2.52
C LEU A 178 10.97 9.10 -3.24
N ASN A 179 11.52 10.26 -3.61
CA ASN A 179 12.84 10.34 -4.24
C ASN A 179 13.93 9.80 -3.31
N LEU A 180 13.89 10.15 -2.01
CA LEU A 180 14.83 9.62 -1.02
C LEU A 180 14.73 8.09 -0.94
N ILE A 181 13.53 7.56 -0.69
CA ILE A 181 13.33 6.12 -0.53
C ILE A 181 13.73 5.37 -1.80
N ALA A 182 13.22 5.81 -2.96
CA ALA A 182 13.50 5.15 -4.23
C ALA A 182 15.01 5.13 -4.55
N ASN A 183 15.71 6.24 -4.29
CA ASN A 183 17.16 6.30 -4.50
C ASN A 183 17.90 5.36 -3.54
N GLU A 184 17.56 5.36 -2.25
CA GLU A 184 18.18 4.46 -1.28
C GLU A 184 17.95 2.98 -1.61
N LEU A 185 16.74 2.60 -2.03
CA LEU A 185 16.44 1.23 -2.44
C LEU A 185 17.14 0.83 -3.75
N LYS A 186 17.30 1.78 -4.68
CA LYS A 186 18.05 1.56 -5.92
C LYS A 186 19.53 1.33 -5.65
N MET A 187 20.12 2.10 -4.72
CA MET A 187 21.54 2.04 -4.38
C MET A 187 21.90 0.81 -3.53
N ASN A 188 21.02 0.41 -2.61
CA ASN A 188 21.22 -0.74 -1.73
C ASN A 188 20.73 -2.06 -2.37
N SER A 189 21.28 -2.43 -3.52
CA SER A 189 20.84 -3.61 -4.29
C SER A 189 21.20 -4.96 -3.68
N ASP A 190 22.09 -4.99 -2.68
CA ASP A 190 22.62 -6.22 -2.10
C ASP A 190 21.65 -6.89 -1.11
N GLN A 191 20.61 -6.18 -0.69
CA GLN A 191 19.61 -6.66 0.25
C GLN A 191 18.21 -6.40 -0.29
N LEU A 192 17.27 -7.31 0.02
CA LEU A 192 15.87 -7.07 -0.29
C LEU A 192 15.34 -5.94 0.62
N PRO A 193 14.60 -4.95 0.08
CA PRO A 193 13.86 -3.99 0.89
C PRO A 193 12.91 -4.74 1.82
N SER A 194 12.55 -4.17 2.96
CA SER A 194 11.49 -4.74 3.78
C SER A 194 10.12 -4.61 3.09
N VAL A 195 9.18 -5.51 3.38
CA VAL A 195 7.80 -5.37 2.89
C VAL A 195 7.14 -4.10 3.45
N ASN A 196 7.53 -3.69 4.67
CA ASN A 196 7.03 -2.48 5.32
C ASN A 196 7.46 -1.20 4.59
N ILE A 197 8.71 -1.10 4.10
CA ILE A 197 9.11 0.07 3.31
C ILE A 197 8.36 0.13 1.97
N LEU A 198 8.05 -1.01 1.35
CA LEU A 198 7.17 -1.05 0.18
C LEU A 198 5.74 -0.60 0.53
N GLY A 199 5.23 -0.99 1.70
CA GLY A 199 3.97 -0.47 2.24
C GLY A 199 3.99 1.04 2.47
N CYS A 200 5.12 1.61 2.91
CA CYS A 200 5.30 3.05 3.02
C CYS A 200 5.21 3.73 1.66
N ILE A 201 5.84 3.16 0.61
CA ILE A 201 5.76 3.69 -0.75
C ILE A 201 4.31 3.73 -1.24
N VAL A 202 3.55 2.63 -1.08
CA VAL A 202 2.11 2.59 -1.42
C VAL A 202 1.36 3.74 -0.73
N ASN A 203 1.52 3.87 0.59
CA ASN A 203 0.82 4.88 1.38
C ASN A 203 1.20 6.31 0.96
N ILE A 204 2.48 6.57 0.68
CA ILE A 204 2.93 7.89 0.19
C ILE A 204 2.31 8.20 -1.18
N ILE A 205 2.25 7.24 -2.09
CA ILE A 205 1.67 7.44 -3.42
C ILE A 205 0.15 7.68 -3.32
N GLU A 206 -0.57 6.93 -2.48
CA GLU A 206 -2.00 7.15 -2.23
C GLU A 206 -2.28 8.53 -1.62
N LYS A 207 -1.48 8.95 -0.63
CA LYS A 207 -1.57 10.30 -0.06
C LYS A 207 -1.27 11.37 -1.11
N LEU A 208 -0.33 11.12 -2.01
CA LEU A 208 -0.02 12.03 -3.11
C LEU A 208 -1.21 12.17 -4.06
N MET A 209 -1.88 11.07 -4.42
CA MET A 209 -3.07 11.09 -5.28
C MET A 209 -4.25 11.84 -4.65
N ASN A 210 -4.38 11.77 -3.33
CA ASN A 210 -5.45 12.44 -2.58
C ASN A 210 -5.09 13.88 -2.18
N SER A 211 -3.88 14.37 -2.50
CA SER A 211 -3.45 15.71 -2.12
C SER A 211 -4.16 16.77 -2.96
N SER A 212 -4.65 17.82 -2.32
CA SER A 212 -5.37 18.91 -2.99
C SER A 212 -4.55 19.62 -4.08
N ASP A 213 -3.22 19.56 -3.97
CA ASP A 213 -2.26 20.15 -4.90
C ASP A 213 -1.75 19.18 -5.98
N PHE A 214 -2.21 17.92 -6.01
CA PHE A 214 -1.78 16.88 -6.96
C PHE A 214 -1.86 17.36 -8.43
N ILE A 215 -2.99 17.93 -8.84
CA ILE A 215 -3.23 18.43 -10.21
C ILE A 215 -2.23 19.54 -10.60
N SER A 216 -1.79 20.33 -9.61
CA SER A 216 -0.84 21.41 -9.86
C SER A 216 0.59 20.90 -10.12
N CYS A 217 0.90 19.68 -9.67
CA CYS A 217 2.19 19.05 -9.89
C CYS A 217 2.29 18.44 -11.28
N LYS A 218 2.18 19.26 -12.33
CA LYS A 218 2.44 18.87 -13.74
C LYS A 218 3.83 18.24 -14.00
N ASN A 219 4.71 18.24 -13.01
CA ASN A 219 6.04 17.66 -13.07
C ASN A 219 6.17 16.36 -12.24
N ILE A 220 5.08 15.71 -11.82
CA ILE A 220 5.18 14.43 -11.08
C ILE A 220 5.96 13.40 -11.90
N SER A 221 5.74 13.34 -13.21
CA SER A 221 6.47 12.43 -14.12
C SER A 221 7.98 12.74 -14.23
N LYS A 222 8.42 13.96 -13.88
CA LYS A 222 9.84 14.36 -13.94
C LYS A 222 10.64 14.00 -12.70
N GLY A 223 10.00 13.48 -11.65
CA GLY A 223 10.71 13.03 -10.46
C GLY A 223 11.52 11.76 -10.74
N SER A 224 12.75 11.67 -10.24
CA SER A 224 13.58 10.46 -10.43
C SER A 224 13.00 9.23 -9.72
N TRP A 225 12.14 9.44 -8.72
CA TRP A 225 11.51 8.38 -7.94
C TRP A 225 10.79 7.34 -8.80
N SER A 226 10.11 7.73 -9.89
CA SER A 226 9.34 6.80 -10.73
C SER A 226 10.28 5.86 -11.49
N ALA A 227 11.34 6.40 -12.10
CA ALA A 227 12.37 5.64 -12.79
C ALA A 227 13.17 4.75 -11.82
N ASP A 228 13.50 5.27 -10.63
CA ASP A 228 14.22 4.53 -9.59
C ASP A 228 13.38 3.36 -9.06
N LEU A 229 12.08 3.59 -8.80
CA LEU A 229 11.16 2.52 -8.41
C LEU A 229 10.97 1.48 -9.52
N ARG A 230 10.96 1.88 -10.80
CA ARG A 230 10.94 0.91 -11.92
C ARG A 230 12.10 -0.07 -11.83
N ILE A 231 13.31 0.43 -11.58
CA ILE A 231 14.51 -0.40 -11.39
C ILE A 231 14.35 -1.32 -10.16
N VAL A 232 13.91 -0.78 -9.02
CA VAL A 232 13.73 -1.54 -7.78
C VAL A 232 12.69 -2.65 -7.95
N ILE A 233 11.50 -2.33 -8.46
CA ILE A 233 10.42 -3.29 -8.64
C ILE A 233 10.80 -4.36 -9.67
N ARG A 234 11.48 -3.99 -10.76
CA ARG A 234 11.97 -4.97 -11.74
C ARG A 234 12.91 -5.99 -11.09
N ARG A 235 13.87 -5.53 -10.28
CA ARG A 235 14.78 -6.42 -9.54
C ARG A 235 14.02 -7.34 -8.59
N LEU A 236 13.04 -6.82 -7.86
CA LEU A 236 12.20 -7.63 -6.96
C LEU A 236 11.45 -8.72 -7.71
N LEU A 237 10.74 -8.37 -8.78
CA LEU A 237 9.94 -9.30 -9.57
C LEU A 237 10.79 -10.34 -10.34
N GLN A 238 12.06 -10.03 -10.60
CA GLN A 238 13.01 -10.97 -11.20
C GLN A 238 13.77 -11.81 -10.17
N THR A 239 13.63 -11.52 -8.87
CA THR A 239 14.33 -12.27 -7.81
C THR A 239 13.69 -13.66 -7.66
N PRO A 240 14.45 -14.76 -7.84
CA PRO A 240 13.92 -16.10 -7.68
C PRO A 240 13.44 -16.36 -6.25
N HIS A 241 12.32 -17.08 -6.10
CA HIS A 241 11.77 -17.49 -4.81
C HIS A 241 11.44 -16.34 -3.84
N ILE A 242 11.21 -15.13 -4.36
CA ILE A 242 10.78 -14.02 -3.53
C ILE A 242 9.40 -14.32 -2.90
N ASN A 243 9.19 -13.89 -1.65
CA ASN A 243 7.91 -14.09 -0.96
C ASN A 243 6.79 -13.38 -1.73
N PHE A 244 5.62 -14.03 -1.85
CA PHE A 244 4.44 -13.50 -2.54
C PHE A 244 3.99 -12.12 -2.04
N ASP A 245 4.23 -11.78 -0.76
CA ASP A 245 3.91 -10.44 -0.24
C ASP A 245 4.70 -9.33 -0.97
N TYR A 246 5.90 -9.62 -1.50
CA TYR A 246 6.63 -8.69 -2.37
C TYR A 246 5.96 -8.53 -3.73
N HIS A 247 5.42 -9.60 -4.30
CA HIS A 247 4.67 -9.53 -5.56
C HIS A 247 3.43 -8.66 -5.38
N LEU A 248 2.67 -8.86 -4.29
CA LEU A 248 1.49 -8.06 -3.97
C LEU A 248 1.83 -6.58 -3.86
N LYS A 249 2.82 -6.22 -3.03
CA LYS A 249 3.23 -4.82 -2.87
C LYS A 249 3.83 -4.24 -4.14
N SER A 250 4.57 -5.02 -4.92
CA SER A 250 5.10 -4.58 -6.22
C SER A 250 3.97 -4.24 -7.19
N PHE A 251 2.96 -5.11 -7.35
CA PHE A 251 1.82 -4.87 -8.22
C PHE A 251 0.99 -3.66 -7.77
N LEU A 252 0.81 -3.48 -6.45
CA LEU A 252 0.16 -2.28 -5.92
C LEU A 252 0.92 -1.00 -6.30
N ILE A 253 2.23 -0.96 -6.03
CA ILE A 253 3.08 0.19 -6.38
C ILE A 253 3.01 0.48 -7.89
N VAL A 254 3.19 -0.55 -8.73
CA VAL A 254 3.12 -0.43 -10.20
C VAL A 254 1.76 0.13 -10.61
N SER A 255 0.66 -0.40 -10.08
CA SER A 255 -0.69 0.06 -10.45
C SER A 255 -0.92 1.54 -10.11
N LEU A 256 -0.40 2.01 -8.98
CA LEU A 256 -0.53 3.40 -8.56
C LEU A 256 0.38 4.31 -9.39
N ILE A 257 1.60 3.87 -9.72
CA ILE A 257 2.50 4.64 -10.57
C ILE A 257 1.94 4.78 -11.98
N VAL A 258 1.44 3.69 -12.57
CA VAL A 258 0.81 3.72 -13.90
C VAL A 258 -0.40 4.64 -13.91
N TYR A 259 -1.21 4.67 -12.84
CA TYR A 259 -2.32 5.60 -12.74
C TYR A 259 -1.88 7.09 -12.74
N ILE A 260 -0.69 7.40 -12.21
CA ILE A 260 -0.20 8.78 -12.06
C ILE A 260 0.62 9.23 -13.26
N VAL A 261 1.53 8.38 -13.73
CA VAL A 261 2.54 8.68 -14.76
C VAL A 261 2.08 8.21 -16.14
N ASP A 262 1.12 7.29 -16.19
CA ASP A 262 0.57 6.73 -17.42
C ASP A 262 1.66 6.02 -18.26
N ILE A 263 1.42 5.89 -19.57
CA ILE A 263 2.27 5.20 -20.53
C ILE A 263 3.72 5.68 -20.55
N GLU A 264 3.98 6.93 -20.16
CA GLU A 264 5.33 7.54 -20.06
C GLU A 264 6.26 6.69 -19.18
N TRP A 265 5.71 6.00 -18.17
CA TRP A 265 6.50 5.19 -17.26
C TRP A 265 7.14 3.96 -17.93
N PHE A 266 6.64 3.52 -19.08
CA PHE A 266 7.17 2.38 -19.81
C PHE A 266 8.04 2.76 -21.02
N GLU A 267 8.09 4.03 -21.42
CA GLU A 267 8.80 4.47 -22.63
C GLU A 267 10.29 4.09 -22.63
N ASP A 268 10.96 4.21 -21.49
CA ASP A 268 12.38 3.85 -21.36
C ASP A 268 12.61 2.33 -21.24
N ASP A 269 11.57 1.54 -20.96
CA ASP A 269 11.69 0.12 -20.62
C ASP A 269 10.43 -0.69 -21.00
N PRO A 270 10.09 -0.80 -22.30
CA PRO A 270 8.90 -1.51 -22.75
C PRO A 270 8.93 -3.01 -22.39
N ASP A 271 10.11 -3.62 -22.28
CA ASP A 271 10.25 -5.02 -21.87
C ASP A 271 9.76 -5.25 -20.43
N PHE A 272 9.83 -4.24 -19.58
CA PHE A 272 9.27 -4.32 -18.23
C PHE A 272 7.74 -4.41 -18.24
N MET A 273 7.07 -3.74 -19.19
CA MET A 273 5.62 -3.90 -19.39
C MET A 273 5.29 -5.36 -19.75
N LEU A 274 6.05 -5.96 -20.66
CA LEU A 274 5.85 -7.36 -21.07
C LEU A 274 6.07 -8.34 -19.91
N LEU A 275 7.06 -8.06 -19.05
CA LEU A 275 7.29 -8.82 -17.82
C LEU A 275 6.07 -8.74 -16.90
N LEU A 276 5.55 -7.55 -16.64
CA LEU A 276 4.38 -7.35 -15.78
C LEU A 276 3.13 -8.05 -16.34
N ALA A 277 2.88 -7.94 -17.65
CA ALA A 277 1.77 -8.63 -18.29
C ALA A 277 1.88 -10.16 -18.18
N SER A 278 3.10 -10.70 -18.34
CA SER A 278 3.36 -12.13 -18.14
C SER A 278 3.15 -12.57 -16.69
N LEU A 279 3.55 -11.74 -15.74
CA LEU A 279 3.36 -11.98 -14.31
C LEU A 279 1.91 -11.78 -13.85
N ALA A 280 1.11 -10.96 -14.56
CA ALA A 280 -0.28 -10.70 -14.20
C ALA A 280 -1.11 -12.00 -14.18
N LEU A 281 -0.90 -12.91 -15.13
CA LEU A 281 -1.55 -14.23 -15.10
C LEU A 281 -1.22 -15.01 -13.82
N VAL A 282 0.06 -15.05 -13.44
CA VAL A 282 0.53 -15.72 -12.21
C VAL A 282 -0.13 -15.05 -11.00
N GLN A 283 -0.19 -13.72 -11.00
CA GLN A 283 -0.76 -12.94 -9.93
C GLN A 283 -2.26 -13.21 -9.76
N PHE A 284 -3.04 -13.24 -10.84
CA PHE A 284 -4.46 -13.64 -10.77
C PHE A 284 -4.62 -15.07 -10.27
N HIS A 285 -3.76 -15.99 -10.73
CA HIS A 285 -3.82 -17.36 -10.26
C HIS A 285 -3.62 -17.43 -8.74
N SER A 286 -2.60 -16.78 -8.21
CA SER A 286 -2.32 -16.76 -6.77
C SER A 286 -3.41 -16.03 -5.98
N LEU A 287 -3.89 -14.88 -6.46
CA LEU A 287 -4.93 -14.09 -5.77
C LEU A 287 -6.27 -14.82 -5.70
N LEU A 288 -6.63 -15.55 -6.76
CA LEU A 288 -7.94 -16.19 -6.84
C LEU A 288 -7.94 -17.57 -6.21
N THR A 289 -6.86 -18.36 -6.36
CA THR A 289 -6.82 -19.76 -5.93
C THR A 289 -6.36 -19.98 -4.48
N ASP A 290 -5.66 -19.01 -3.88
CA ASP A 290 -5.27 -19.10 -2.46
C ASP A 290 -6.36 -18.47 -1.57
N PRO A 291 -7.03 -19.24 -0.68
CA PRO A 291 -8.05 -18.71 0.22
C PRO A 291 -7.59 -17.55 1.11
N LYS A 292 -6.28 -17.43 1.38
CA LYS A 292 -5.71 -16.31 2.16
C LYS A 292 -5.83 -14.97 1.43
N TYR A 293 -5.74 -15.00 0.10
CA TYR A 293 -5.72 -13.81 -0.74
C TYR A 293 -7.00 -13.64 -1.56
N ALA A 294 -7.81 -14.71 -1.66
CA ALA A 294 -9.12 -14.68 -2.29
C ALA A 294 -9.97 -13.58 -1.66
N ASN A 295 -10.54 -12.72 -2.51
CA ASN A 295 -11.35 -11.55 -2.12
C ASN A 295 -10.58 -10.39 -1.46
N ASN A 296 -9.25 -10.37 -1.54
CA ASN A 296 -8.51 -9.15 -1.23
C ASN A 296 -8.71 -8.13 -2.36
N LEU A 297 -9.68 -7.23 -2.16
CA LEU A 297 -10.10 -6.24 -3.16
C LEU A 297 -8.99 -5.28 -3.58
N GLU A 298 -8.10 -4.90 -2.65
CA GLU A 298 -6.98 -3.99 -2.91
C GLU A 298 -6.05 -4.57 -3.99
N ASN A 299 -5.57 -5.80 -3.75
CA ASN A 299 -4.66 -6.48 -4.67
C ASN A 299 -5.35 -6.86 -5.99
N LEU A 300 -6.62 -7.27 -5.92
CA LEU A 300 -7.40 -7.60 -7.11
C LEU A 300 -7.61 -6.36 -7.99
N THR A 301 -7.96 -5.22 -7.39
CA THR A 301 -8.13 -3.94 -8.08
C THR A 301 -6.82 -3.50 -8.74
N ALA A 302 -5.68 -3.64 -8.05
CA ALA A 302 -4.38 -3.32 -8.61
C ALA A 302 -4.07 -4.14 -9.88
N CYS A 303 -4.34 -5.44 -9.84
CA CYS A 303 -4.15 -6.33 -10.99
C CYS A 303 -5.10 -5.99 -12.14
N VAL A 304 -6.36 -5.69 -11.84
CA VAL A 304 -7.35 -5.28 -12.85
C VAL A 304 -6.94 -3.97 -13.51
N ARG A 305 -6.58 -2.93 -12.75
CA ARG A 305 -6.14 -1.63 -13.30
C ARG A 305 -4.93 -1.78 -14.21
N LEU A 306 -3.96 -2.60 -13.83
CA LEU A 306 -2.79 -2.88 -14.67
C LEU A 306 -3.17 -3.57 -15.97
N MET A 307 -4.07 -4.56 -15.91
CA MET A 307 -4.56 -5.22 -17.12
C MET A 307 -5.34 -4.27 -18.03
N GLU A 308 -6.20 -3.40 -17.48
CA GLU A 308 -6.89 -2.36 -18.23
C GLU A 308 -5.89 -1.43 -18.93
N SER A 309 -4.86 -0.99 -18.21
CA SER A 309 -3.78 -0.17 -18.76
C SER A 309 -3.05 -0.88 -19.90
N PHE A 310 -2.81 -2.19 -19.77
CA PHE A 310 -2.17 -2.97 -20.86
C PHE A 310 -3.04 -3.05 -22.12
N PHE A 311 -4.37 -3.05 -22.03
CA PHE A 311 -5.22 -2.94 -23.23
C PHE A 311 -5.06 -1.59 -23.90
N GLU A 312 -5.09 -0.51 -23.11
CA GLU A 312 -4.93 0.84 -23.64
C GLU A 312 -3.55 1.05 -24.28
N PHE A 313 -2.49 0.49 -23.68
CA PHE A 313 -1.13 0.57 -24.22
C PHE A 313 -0.91 -0.33 -25.43
N GLY A 314 -1.59 -1.48 -25.50
CA GLY A 314 -1.54 -2.36 -26.67
C GLY A 314 -2.12 -1.72 -27.94
N GLU A 315 -3.05 -0.78 -27.78
CA GLU A 315 -3.59 0.03 -28.90
C GLU A 315 -2.71 1.25 -29.22
N SER A 316 -1.81 1.64 -28.31
CA SER A 316 -0.90 2.77 -28.52
C SER A 316 0.34 2.36 -29.32
N THR A 317 0.48 2.93 -30.52
CA THR A 317 1.60 2.63 -31.44
C THR A 317 2.93 3.28 -31.07
N THR A 318 3.00 4.07 -29.98
CA THR A 318 4.20 4.88 -29.69
C THR A 318 5.26 4.16 -28.88
N VAL A 319 4.90 3.15 -28.08
CA VAL A 319 5.82 2.54 -27.09
C VAL A 319 6.27 1.14 -27.48
N LEU A 320 5.37 0.34 -28.06
CA LEU A 320 5.65 -1.05 -28.41
C LEU A 320 5.81 -1.20 -29.91
N ASN A 321 6.83 -1.95 -30.34
CA ASN A 321 6.87 -2.45 -31.70
C ASN A 321 5.85 -3.59 -31.90
N ASP A 322 5.59 -3.97 -33.15
CA ASP A 322 4.58 -4.98 -33.50
C ASP A 322 4.78 -6.33 -32.79
N ASP A 323 6.04 -6.78 -32.63
CA ASP A 323 6.36 -8.03 -31.95
C ASP A 323 6.03 -7.94 -30.45
N GLN A 324 6.40 -6.84 -29.81
CA GLN A 324 6.11 -6.59 -28.39
C GLN A 324 4.60 -6.41 -28.15
N ALA A 325 3.89 -5.68 -29.02
CA ALA A 325 2.44 -5.53 -28.95
C ALA A 325 1.72 -6.88 -29.10
N THR A 326 2.20 -7.73 -30.01
CA THR A 326 1.70 -9.11 -30.17
C THR A 326 1.91 -9.93 -28.90
N ILE A 327 3.09 -9.84 -28.28
CA ILE A 327 3.37 -10.53 -27.00
C ILE A 327 2.44 -10.02 -25.90
N LEU A 328 2.30 -8.69 -25.76
CA LEU A 328 1.43 -8.08 -24.76
C LEU A 328 -0.01 -8.59 -24.91
N SER A 329 -0.56 -8.50 -26.13
CA SER A 329 -1.90 -8.98 -26.47
C SER A 329 -2.08 -10.46 -26.10
N LEU A 330 -1.09 -11.31 -26.43
CA LEU A 330 -1.13 -12.73 -26.09
C LEU A 330 -1.14 -12.98 -24.56
N GLN A 331 -0.35 -12.23 -23.79
CA GLN A 331 -0.34 -12.39 -22.33
C GLN A 331 -1.65 -11.90 -21.71
N CYS A 332 -2.16 -10.75 -22.17
CA CYS A 332 -3.43 -10.21 -21.72
C CYS A 332 -4.57 -11.18 -21.97
N HIS A 333 -4.61 -11.76 -23.17
CA HIS A 333 -5.59 -12.75 -23.58
C HIS A 333 -5.55 -14.00 -22.68
N LYS A 334 -4.36 -14.54 -22.38
CA LYS A 334 -4.23 -15.71 -21.47
C LYS A 334 -4.78 -15.42 -20.08
N SER A 335 -4.44 -14.26 -19.51
CA SER A 335 -4.95 -13.82 -18.20
C SER A 335 -6.48 -13.75 -18.19
N LEU A 336 -7.08 -13.24 -19.25
CA LEU A 336 -8.53 -13.08 -19.34
C LEU A 336 -9.29 -14.37 -19.61
N ILE A 337 -8.73 -15.29 -20.40
CA ILE A 337 -9.31 -16.64 -20.52
C ILE A 337 -9.36 -17.28 -19.14
N PHE A 338 -8.27 -17.20 -18.38
CA PHE A 338 -8.23 -17.72 -17.02
C PHE A 338 -9.30 -17.07 -16.13
N ILE A 339 -9.40 -15.73 -16.13
CA ILE A 339 -10.42 -15.01 -15.35
C ILE A 339 -11.83 -15.42 -15.77
N CYS A 340 -12.10 -15.50 -17.08
CA CYS A 340 -13.39 -15.93 -17.61
C CYS A 340 -13.75 -17.34 -17.13
N ASP A 341 -12.82 -18.29 -17.22
CA ASP A 341 -13.02 -19.65 -16.74
C ASP A 341 -13.24 -19.71 -15.23
N TYR A 342 -12.49 -18.90 -14.48
CA TYR A 342 -12.61 -18.83 -13.03
C TYR A 342 -13.98 -18.29 -12.59
N LEU A 343 -14.44 -17.20 -13.23
CA LEU A 343 -15.77 -16.64 -12.97
C LEU A 343 -16.88 -17.63 -13.31
N ILE A 344 -16.81 -18.28 -14.47
CA ILE A 344 -17.77 -19.32 -14.87
C ILE A 344 -17.81 -20.47 -13.86
N GLN A 345 -16.65 -20.93 -13.38
CA GLN A 345 -16.58 -22.01 -12.39
C GLN A 345 -17.14 -21.58 -11.04
N SER A 346 -16.81 -20.38 -10.55
CA SER A 346 -17.40 -19.81 -9.32
C SER A 346 -18.93 -19.70 -9.39
N TYR A 347 -19.46 -19.41 -10.58
CA TYR A 347 -20.89 -19.34 -10.83
C TYR A 347 -21.57 -20.71 -10.84
N LYS A 348 -20.93 -21.72 -11.42
CA LYS A 348 -21.47 -23.07 -11.54
C LYS A 348 -21.32 -23.90 -10.26
N SER A 349 -20.22 -23.70 -9.55
CA SER A 349 -19.83 -24.46 -8.36
C SER A 349 -19.45 -23.52 -7.21
N PRO A 350 -20.39 -22.71 -6.66
CA PRO A 350 -20.08 -21.73 -5.61
C PRO A 350 -19.60 -22.36 -4.29
N THR A 351 -19.81 -23.66 -4.10
CA THR A 351 -19.29 -24.43 -2.96
C THR A 351 -17.82 -24.81 -3.10
N GLU A 352 -17.30 -24.87 -4.34
CA GLU A 352 -15.90 -25.23 -4.63
C GLU A 352 -15.05 -23.99 -4.81
N ILE A 353 -15.59 -22.97 -5.48
CA ILE A 353 -14.91 -21.70 -5.74
C ILE A 353 -15.79 -20.57 -5.23
N TYR A 354 -15.42 -20.02 -4.07
CA TYR A 354 -16.11 -18.89 -3.47
C TYR A 354 -15.40 -17.59 -3.86
N LEU A 355 -16.12 -16.74 -4.59
CA LEU A 355 -15.80 -15.32 -4.76
C LEU A 355 -16.92 -14.49 -4.17
N ASP A 356 -16.58 -13.49 -3.38
CA ASP A 356 -17.56 -12.51 -2.92
C ASP A 356 -18.08 -11.66 -4.09
N LEU A 357 -19.17 -10.93 -3.84
CA LEU A 357 -19.84 -10.19 -4.90
C LEU A 357 -18.96 -9.07 -5.47
N GLU A 358 -18.18 -8.42 -4.61
CA GLU A 358 -17.37 -7.26 -5.01
C GLU A 358 -16.21 -7.70 -5.92
N SER A 359 -15.58 -8.83 -5.60
CA SER A 359 -14.55 -9.46 -6.43
C SER A 359 -15.11 -9.93 -7.77
N GLN A 360 -16.31 -10.53 -7.77
CA GLN A 360 -17.00 -10.88 -9.01
C GLN A 360 -17.25 -9.64 -9.89
N MET A 361 -17.65 -8.52 -9.29
CA MET A 361 -17.91 -7.28 -10.00
C MET A 361 -16.64 -6.67 -10.60
N ILE A 362 -15.57 -6.57 -9.82
CA ILE A 362 -14.26 -6.05 -10.28
C ILE A 362 -13.72 -6.87 -11.46
N LEU A 363 -13.75 -8.20 -11.35
CA LEU A 363 -13.30 -9.08 -12.44
C LEU A 363 -14.24 -9.01 -13.66
N THR A 364 -15.55 -8.82 -13.45
CA THR A 364 -16.50 -8.65 -14.54
C THR A 364 -16.28 -7.33 -15.28
N GLU A 365 -15.89 -6.26 -14.59
CA GLU A 365 -15.53 -5.00 -15.24
C GLU A 365 -14.34 -5.19 -16.19
N LEU A 366 -13.28 -5.86 -15.74
CA LEU A 366 -12.15 -6.22 -16.60
C LEU A 366 -12.58 -7.09 -17.79
N LEU A 367 -13.47 -8.06 -17.56
CA LEU A 367 -13.99 -8.92 -18.62
C LEU A 367 -14.83 -8.13 -19.63
N CYS A 368 -15.59 -7.12 -19.19
CA CYS A 368 -16.31 -6.23 -20.09
C CYS A 368 -15.36 -5.41 -20.97
N CYS A 369 -14.21 -4.99 -20.44
CA CYS A 369 -13.14 -4.36 -21.22
C CYS A 369 -12.62 -5.33 -22.29
N PHE A 370 -12.28 -6.57 -21.93
CA PHE A 370 -11.86 -7.59 -22.90
C PHE A 370 -12.88 -7.83 -24.02
N LEU A 371 -14.15 -8.00 -23.66
CA LEU A 371 -15.22 -8.20 -24.62
C LEU A 371 -15.39 -6.98 -25.53
N SER A 372 -15.07 -5.77 -25.04
CA SER A 372 -15.08 -4.56 -25.85
C SER A 372 -14.03 -4.52 -26.97
N TYR A 373 -12.88 -5.14 -26.73
CA TYR A 373 -11.79 -5.29 -27.69
C TYR A 373 -11.88 -6.58 -28.54
N GLY A 374 -13.09 -7.13 -28.73
CA GLY A 374 -13.28 -8.32 -29.57
C GLY A 374 -12.90 -9.66 -28.91
N GLY A 375 -12.63 -9.64 -27.60
CA GLY A 375 -12.26 -10.82 -26.82
C GLY A 375 -13.26 -11.98 -26.85
N LEU A 376 -14.49 -11.76 -27.32
CA LEU A 376 -15.46 -12.85 -27.47
C LEU A 376 -14.99 -13.90 -28.49
N GLU A 377 -14.28 -13.50 -29.55
CA GLU A 377 -13.81 -14.42 -30.61
C GLU A 377 -12.75 -15.41 -30.13
N ALA A 378 -12.04 -15.05 -29.06
CA ALA A 378 -11.05 -15.89 -28.39
C ALA A 378 -11.67 -17.09 -27.65
N LEU A 379 -12.93 -16.95 -27.23
CA LEU A 379 -13.57 -17.91 -26.34
C LEU A 379 -14.18 -19.07 -27.14
N SER A 380 -14.14 -20.25 -26.56
CA SER A 380 -14.81 -21.42 -27.11
C SER A 380 -16.34 -21.26 -27.07
N LYS A 381 -17.06 -21.98 -27.96
CA LYS A 381 -18.54 -21.99 -27.96
C LYS A 381 -19.16 -22.37 -26.61
N LYS A 382 -18.48 -23.22 -25.83
CA LYS A 382 -18.93 -23.59 -24.48
C LYS A 382 -18.82 -22.39 -23.54
N GLN A 383 -17.66 -21.72 -23.54
CA GLN A 383 -17.44 -20.52 -22.76
C GLN A 383 -18.42 -19.41 -23.14
N HIS A 384 -18.81 -19.25 -24.41
CA HIS A 384 -19.84 -18.26 -24.82
C HIS A 384 -21.17 -18.46 -24.08
N ASN A 385 -21.69 -19.68 -24.06
CA ASN A 385 -22.99 -19.99 -23.45
C ASN A 385 -22.96 -19.91 -21.92
N ASP A 386 -21.82 -20.26 -21.33
CA ASP A 386 -21.63 -20.20 -19.89
C ASP A 386 -21.43 -18.75 -19.43
N LEU A 387 -20.63 -17.99 -20.18
CA LEU A 387 -20.35 -16.58 -19.92
C LEU A 387 -21.61 -15.73 -20.02
N ILE A 388 -22.44 -15.93 -21.04
CA ILE A 388 -23.67 -15.13 -21.15
C ILE A 388 -24.57 -15.37 -19.94
N SER A 389 -24.71 -16.61 -19.48
CA SER A 389 -25.50 -16.94 -18.29
C SER A 389 -24.95 -16.26 -17.04
N TYR A 390 -23.62 -16.26 -16.88
CA TYR A 390 -22.94 -15.55 -15.81
C TYR A 390 -23.16 -14.02 -15.87
N LEU A 391 -22.94 -13.40 -17.03
CA LEU A 391 -23.10 -11.96 -17.21
C LEU A 391 -24.51 -11.48 -16.89
N PHE A 392 -25.54 -12.26 -17.23
CA PHE A 392 -26.92 -11.93 -16.86
C PHE A 392 -27.16 -11.99 -15.35
N GLU A 393 -26.57 -12.97 -14.67
CA GLU A 393 -26.66 -13.07 -13.22
C GLU A 393 -25.95 -11.89 -12.54
N ILE A 394 -24.74 -11.55 -12.99
CA ILE A 394 -24.00 -10.39 -12.48
C ILE A 394 -24.71 -9.08 -12.81
N ALA A 395 -25.28 -8.92 -14.00
CA ALA A 395 -26.05 -7.73 -14.35
C ALA A 395 -27.23 -7.53 -13.38
N ARG A 396 -27.96 -8.60 -13.04
CA ARG A 396 -29.04 -8.53 -12.04
C ARG A 396 -28.50 -8.11 -10.67
N LYS A 397 -27.39 -8.71 -10.22
CA LYS A 397 -26.77 -8.36 -8.93
C LYS A 397 -26.24 -6.91 -8.93
N ALA A 398 -25.63 -6.46 -10.02
CA ALA A 398 -25.12 -5.09 -10.19
C ALA A 398 -26.27 -4.07 -10.10
N MET A 399 -27.38 -4.34 -10.79
CA MET A 399 -28.59 -3.53 -10.71
C MET A 399 -29.12 -3.43 -9.27
N LEU A 400 -29.27 -4.56 -8.58
CA LEU A 400 -29.76 -4.59 -7.18
C LEU A 400 -28.83 -3.86 -6.21
N ASN A 401 -27.52 -3.86 -6.48
CA ASN A 401 -26.51 -3.17 -5.68
C ASN A 401 -26.21 -1.74 -6.20
N LYS A 402 -27.04 -1.19 -7.09
CA LYS A 402 -26.90 0.16 -7.66
C LYS A 402 -25.56 0.41 -8.38
N ARG A 403 -24.90 -0.65 -8.86
CA ARG A 403 -23.70 -0.59 -9.71
C ARG A 403 -24.08 -0.41 -11.17
N PHE A 404 -24.72 0.72 -11.49
CA PHE A 404 -25.28 0.98 -12.83
C PHE A 404 -24.21 1.09 -13.93
N ASN A 405 -23.00 1.53 -13.59
CA ASN A 405 -21.88 1.59 -14.54
C ASN A 405 -21.50 0.19 -15.05
N LEU A 406 -21.34 -0.77 -14.14
CA LEU A 406 -21.06 -2.17 -14.50
C LEU A 406 -22.25 -2.78 -15.26
N PHE A 407 -23.48 -2.52 -14.82
CA PHE A 407 -24.67 -2.97 -15.53
C PHE A 407 -24.68 -2.47 -16.99
N GLY A 408 -24.42 -1.18 -17.20
CA GLY A 408 -24.30 -0.58 -18.54
C GLY A 408 -23.19 -1.22 -19.37
N LYS A 409 -21.99 -1.39 -18.80
CA LYS A 409 -20.86 -2.10 -19.45
C LYS A 409 -21.26 -3.51 -19.90
N ILE A 410 -22.01 -4.26 -19.08
CA ILE A 410 -22.49 -5.60 -19.45
C ILE A 410 -23.48 -5.51 -20.61
N LEU A 411 -24.48 -4.63 -20.52
CA LEU A 411 -25.48 -4.45 -21.57
C LEU A 411 -24.86 -4.10 -22.92
N LEU A 412 -23.88 -3.19 -22.95
CA LEU A 412 -23.17 -2.79 -24.17
C LEU A 412 -22.40 -3.95 -24.81
N ASN A 413 -22.04 -4.98 -24.03
CA ASN A 413 -21.38 -6.19 -24.52
C ASN A 413 -22.35 -7.28 -24.99
N LEU A 414 -23.63 -7.24 -24.60
CA LEU A 414 -24.61 -8.27 -24.96
C LEU A 414 -24.83 -8.43 -26.46
N PRO A 415 -24.95 -7.37 -27.29
CA PRO A 415 -25.17 -7.51 -28.74
C PRO A 415 -24.10 -8.32 -29.47
N ARG A 416 -22.91 -8.49 -28.87
CA ARG A 416 -21.81 -9.30 -29.43
C ARG A 416 -22.12 -10.81 -29.41
N PHE A 417 -23.03 -11.25 -28.54
CA PHE A 417 -23.42 -12.66 -28.46
C PHE A 417 -24.46 -13.00 -29.53
N GLN A 418 -24.23 -14.10 -30.25
CA GLN A 418 -25.13 -14.55 -31.33
C GLN A 418 -26.55 -14.89 -30.87
N LYS A 419 -26.73 -15.27 -29.60
CA LYS A 419 -28.02 -15.62 -29.01
C LYS A 419 -28.14 -15.02 -27.62
N LEU A 420 -29.12 -14.14 -27.44
CA LEU A 420 -29.47 -13.57 -26.15
C LEU A 420 -30.51 -14.45 -25.42
N PRO A 421 -30.41 -14.61 -24.09
CA PRO A 421 -31.45 -15.25 -23.29
C PRO A 421 -32.76 -14.46 -23.39
N LYS A 422 -33.88 -15.18 -23.39
CA LYS A 422 -35.23 -14.58 -23.44
C LYS A 422 -35.49 -13.61 -22.28
N SER A 423 -34.80 -13.79 -21.16
CA SER A 423 -34.87 -12.93 -19.97
C SER A 423 -34.21 -11.55 -20.15
N CYS A 424 -33.53 -11.29 -21.27
CA CYS A 424 -32.79 -10.05 -21.49
C CYS A 424 -33.69 -8.81 -21.41
N LEU A 425 -34.83 -8.83 -22.11
CA LEU A 425 -35.78 -7.71 -22.09
C LEU A 425 -36.38 -7.47 -20.70
N GLY A 426 -36.61 -8.55 -19.94
CA GLY A 426 -37.09 -8.45 -18.56
C GLY A 426 -36.11 -7.70 -17.67
N ILE A 427 -34.83 -8.08 -17.72
CA ILE A 427 -33.78 -7.43 -16.92
C ILE A 427 -33.58 -5.96 -17.31
N ILE A 428 -33.65 -5.63 -18.60
CA ILE A 428 -33.58 -4.23 -19.06
C ILE A 428 -34.78 -3.43 -18.53
N THR A 429 -35.99 -4.01 -18.58
CA THR A 429 -37.21 -3.35 -18.08
C THR A 429 -37.13 -3.14 -16.57
N ASP A 430 -36.72 -4.16 -15.82
CA ASP A 430 -36.53 -4.07 -14.36
C ASP A 430 -35.51 -3.00 -13.98
N ALA A 431 -34.41 -2.89 -14.75
CA ALA A 431 -33.39 -1.87 -14.55
C ALA A 431 -33.89 -0.45 -14.82
N LEU A 432 -34.67 -0.26 -15.88
CA LEU A 432 -35.29 1.03 -16.20
C LEU A 432 -36.31 1.45 -15.14
N ASP A 433 -37.11 0.53 -14.64
CA ASP A 433 -38.09 0.80 -13.58
C ASP A 433 -37.39 1.13 -12.26
N LEU A 434 -36.34 0.37 -11.89
CA LEU A 434 -35.52 0.68 -10.72
C LEU A 434 -34.86 2.05 -10.86
N HIS A 435 -34.27 2.34 -12.03
CA HIS A 435 -33.64 3.63 -12.30
C HIS A 435 -34.64 4.79 -12.18
N ARG A 436 -35.82 4.68 -12.78
CA ARG A 436 -36.89 5.70 -12.67
C ARG A 436 -37.31 5.94 -11.22
N SER A 437 -37.40 4.88 -10.42
CA SER A 437 -37.74 4.99 -8.99
C SER A 437 -36.68 5.74 -8.17
N LEU A 438 -35.42 5.72 -8.63
CA LEU A 438 -34.28 6.42 -8.01
C LEU A 438 -34.12 7.84 -8.55
N SER A 439 -34.28 8.06 -9.86
CA SER A 439 -34.16 9.39 -10.48
C SER A 439 -35.28 10.33 -10.02
N GLY A 440 -36.47 9.80 -9.71
CA GLY A 440 -37.54 10.55 -9.05
C GLY A 440 -37.16 11.11 -7.67
N LYS A 441 -36.01 10.72 -7.11
CA LYS A 441 -35.44 11.23 -5.85
C LYS A 441 -34.23 12.17 -6.04
N GLY A 442 -33.97 12.65 -7.27
CA GLY A 442 -33.01 13.73 -7.54
C GLY A 442 -31.54 13.29 -7.69
N THR A 443 -31.27 12.28 -8.52
CA THR A 443 -29.89 11.89 -8.90
C THR A 443 -29.72 11.99 -10.42
N ASP A 444 -28.99 13.01 -10.88
CA ASP A 444 -28.84 13.37 -12.31
C ASP A 444 -27.61 12.76 -13.02
N ASP A 445 -26.77 11.96 -12.34
CA ASP A 445 -25.53 11.41 -12.91
C ASP A 445 -25.57 9.89 -13.14
N LEU A 446 -26.46 9.41 -14.02
CA LEU A 446 -26.58 7.97 -14.27
C LEU A 446 -26.37 7.60 -15.75
N PRO A 447 -25.35 6.77 -16.08
CA PRO A 447 -24.95 6.44 -17.46
C PRO A 447 -25.90 5.49 -18.21
N LEU A 448 -27.12 5.29 -17.71
CA LEU A 448 -28.17 4.52 -18.40
C LEU A 448 -28.79 5.27 -19.59
N LYS A 449 -28.44 6.53 -19.83
CA LYS A 449 -28.89 7.23 -21.05
C LYS A 449 -28.18 6.75 -22.31
N ASP A 450 -26.92 6.32 -22.21
CA ASP A 450 -26.09 5.92 -23.34
C ASP A 450 -26.06 4.39 -23.58
N ALA A 451 -26.39 3.60 -22.55
CA ALA A 451 -26.49 2.13 -22.60
C ALA A 451 -27.94 1.68 -22.86
#